data_AF-A0A969UR84-F1
#
_entry.id   AF-A0A969UR84-F1
#
_cell.length_a   1.000
_cell.length_b   1.000
_cell.length_c   1.000
_cell.angle_alpha   90.00
_cell.angle_beta   90.00
_cell.angle_gamma   90.00
#
_symmetry.space_group_name_H-M   'P 1'
#
loop_
_entity.id
_entity.type
_entity.pdbx_description
1 polymer ?
#
loop_
_entity_poly.entity_id
_entity_poly.type
_entity_poly.pdbx_seq_one_letter_code
_entity_poly.pdbx_strand_id
1 'polypeptide(L)' 'MTVYSSSSLQRRVTSWTLSVPVQSALYISLCTLTLWTIYFTTYPPIHDPVHSLRHHTAFVSCH' A
#
# COMPACT_ATOMS: atom_id res chain seq x y z
N MET A 1 34.50 16.46 -13.12
CA MET A 1 33.38 15.62 -13.58
C MET A 1 33.45 14.29 -12.85
N THR A 2 32.51 13.99 -11.96
CA THR A 2 32.41 12.68 -11.31
C THR A 2 31.64 11.75 -12.25
N VAL A 3 32.36 10.83 -12.90
CA VAL A 3 31.76 9.79 -13.74
C VAL A 3 31.25 8.70 -12.80
N TYR A 4 29.99 8.81 -12.38
CA TYR A 4 29.35 7.74 -11.61
C TYR A 4 29.18 6.53 -12.53
N SER A 5 29.95 5.47 -12.28
CA SER A 5 29.77 4.19 -12.96
C SER A 5 28.33 3.72 -12.78
N SER A 6 27.67 3.27 -13.85
CA SER A 6 26.30 2.73 -13.83
C SER A 6 26.09 1.66 -12.74
N SER A 7 27.12 0.85 -12.48
CA SER A 7 27.14 -0.14 -11.40
C SER A 7 27.03 0.46 -9.98
N SER A 8 27.56 1.67 -9.76
CA SER A 8 27.51 2.37 -8.47
C SER A 8 26.12 2.95 -8.18
N LEU A 9 25.44 3.47 -9.22
CA LEU A 9 24.05 3.91 -9.14
C LEU A 9 23.12 2.73 -8.86
N GLN A 10 23.33 1.61 -9.56
CA GLN A 10 22.53 0.40 -9.37
C GLN A 10 22.63 -0.12 -7.94
N ARG A 11 23.85 -0.23 -7.38
CA ARG A 11 24.06 -0.62 -5.96
C ARG A 11 23.38 0.32 -4.98
N ARG A 12 23.39 1.63 -5.24
CA ARG A 12 22.75 2.64 -4.39
C ARG A 12 21.24 2.48 -4.37
N VAL A 13 20.62 2.31 -5.54
CA VAL A 13 19.18 2.07 -5.68
C VAL A 13 18.80 0.76 -4.98
N THR A 14 19.55 -0.33 -5.21
CA THR A 14 19.32 -1.61 -4.54
C THR A 14 19.39 -1.48 -3.01
N SER A 15 20.41 -0.79 -2.49
CA SER A 15 20.55 -0.54 -1.05
C SER A 15 19.40 0.26 -0.47
N TRP A 16 18.86 1.23 -1.21
CA TRP A 16 17.71 2.02 -0.77
C TRP A 16 16.42 1.21 -0.83
N THR A 17 16.16 0.50 -1.92
CA THR A 17 14.95 -0.32 -2.07
C THR A 17 14.90 -1.47 -1.07
N LEU A 18 16.04 -2.13 -0.80
CA LEU A 18 16.16 -3.16 0.24
C LEU A 18 16.30 -2.59 1.65
N SER A 19 16.27 -1.27 1.83
CA SER A 19 16.29 -0.71 3.17
C SER A 19 15.00 -1.09 3.92
N VAL A 20 15.14 -1.46 5.19
CA VAL A 20 14.01 -1.75 6.08
C VAL A 20 12.95 -0.64 6.06
N PRO A 21 13.26 0.67 6.13
CA PRO A 21 12.23 1.69 6.11
C PRO A 21 11.42 1.72 4.80
N VAL A 22 12.06 1.50 3.65
CA VAL A 22 11.35 1.44 2.36
C VAL A 22 10.46 0.21 2.29
N GLN A 23 10.96 -0.95 2.73
CA GLN A 23 10.15 -2.17 2.78
C GLN A 23 8.95 -2.02 3.73
N SER A 24 9.14 -1.43 4.91
CA SER A 24 8.06 -1.14 5.86
C SER A 24 7.04 -0.16 5.29
N ALA A 25 7.48 0.91 4.63
CA ALA A 25 6.60 1.88 4.01
C ALA A 25 5.75 1.24 2.89
N LEU A 26 6.35 0.38 2.06
CA LEU A 26 5.64 -0.38 1.03
C LEU A 26 4.61 -1.32 1.65
N TYR A 27 4.98 -2.03 2.71
CA TYR A 27 4.08 -2.95 3.41
C TYR A 27 2.89 -2.21 4.04
N ILE A 28 3.16 -1.11 4.77
CA ILE A 28 2.10 -0.28 5.36
C ILE A 28 1.19 0.26 4.27
N SER A 29 1.77 0.77 3.17
CA SER A 29 0.99 1.31 2.04
C SER A 29 0.08 0.24 1.42
N LEU A 30 0.58 -0.99 1.26
CA LEU A 30 -0.21 -2.12 0.76
C LEU A 30 -1.34 -2.50 1.72
N CYS A 31 -1.07 -2.55 3.03
CA CYS A 31 -2.07 -2.79 4.06
C CYS A 31 -3.15 -1.70 4.04
N THR A 32 -2.76 -0.43 4.00
CA THR A 32 -3.68 0.70 3.93
C THR A 32 -4.53 0.63 2.67
N LEU A 33 -3.95 0.34 1.50
CA LEU A 33 -4.70 0.22 0.25
C LEU A 33 -5.70 -0.95 0.30
N THR A 34 -5.31 -2.07 0.90
CA THR A 34 -6.18 -3.25 1.06
C THR A 34 -7.36 -2.92 1.96
N LEU A 35 -7.09 -2.34 3.14
CA LEU A 35 -8.15 -1.92 4.07
C LEU A 35 -9.06 -0.87 3.43
N TRP A 36 -8.49 0.11 2.74
CA TRP A 36 -9.27 1.12 2.03
C TRP A 36 -10.17 0.48 0.98
N THR A 37 -9.66 -0.48 0.22
CA THR A 37 -10.46 -1.18 -0.80
C THR A 37 -11.63 -1.92 -0.16
N ILE A 38 -11.38 -2.68 0.92
CA ILE A 38 -12.44 -3.40 1.65
C ILE A 38 -13.50 -2.43 2.18
N TYR A 39 -13.07 -1.36 2.85
CA TYR A 39 -13.98 -0.44 3.52
C TYR A 39 -14.65 0.57 2.59
N PHE A 40 -14.09 0.91 1.42
CA PHE A 40 -14.59 2.04 0.62
C PHE A 40 -14.93 1.70 -0.83
N THR A 41 -14.64 0.50 -1.32
CA THR A 41 -15.07 0.10 -2.67
C THR A 41 -16.59 -0.01 -2.78
N THR A 42 -17.15 0.29 -3.94
CA THR A 42 -18.57 0.07 -4.28
C THR A 42 -18.76 -1.15 -5.18
N TYR A 43 -17.69 -1.89 -5.48
CA TYR A 43 -17.75 -3.07 -6.31
C TYR A 43 -18.44 -4.23 -5.56
N PRO A 44 -19.62 -4.72 -6.01
CA PRO A 44 -20.44 -5.66 -5.23
C PRO A 44 -19.70 -6.92 -4.75
N PRO A 45 -18.87 -7.59 -5.58
CA PRO A 45 -18.14 -8.79 -5.15
C PRO A 45 -17.18 -8.59 -3.98
N ILE A 46 -16.73 -7.36 -3.72
CA ILE A 46 -15.89 -7.04 -2.56
C ILE A 46 -16.72 -6.36 -1.47
N HIS A 47 -17.66 -5.49 -1.86
CA HIS A 47 -18.53 -4.77 -0.95
C HIS A 47 -19.44 -5.70 -0.14
N ASP A 48 -20.16 -6.60 -0.81
CA ASP A 48 -21.21 -7.41 -0.18
C ASP A 48 -20.67 -8.34 0.91
N PRO A 49 -19.52 -9.03 0.73
CA PRO A 49 -18.92 -9.86 1.78
C PRO A 49 -18.55 -9.11 3.06
N VAL A 50 -18.25 -7.82 2.97
CA VAL A 50 -17.84 -7.00 4.13
C VAL A 50 -18.86 -5.94 4.50
N HIS A 51 -20.04 -5.97 3.91
CA HIS A 51 -21.06 -4.95 4.09
C HIS A 51 -21.49 -4.83 5.56
N SER A 52 -21.70 -5.96 6.25
CA SER A 52 -21.99 -5.96 7.68
C SER A 52 -20.86 -5.35 8.51
N LEU A 53 -19.60 -5.63 8.16
CA LEU A 53 -18.44 -5.06 8.86
C LEU A 53 -18.40 -3.54 8.72
N ARG A 54 -18.73 -3.02 7.53
CA ARG A 54 -18.79 -1.58 7.25
C ARG A 54 -19.85 -0.87 8.08
N HIS A 55 -21.03 -1.48 8.28
CA HIS A 55 -22.06 -0.92 9.15
C HIS A 55 -21.64 -0.78 10.62
N HIS A 56 -20.68 -1.58 11.08
CA HIS A 56 -20.12 -1.45 12.44
C HIS A 56 -19.01 -0.40 12.54
N THR A 57 -18.58 0.20 11.43
CA THR A 57 -17.56 1.24 11.42
C THR A 57 -18.17 2.61 11.20
N ALA A 58 -18.14 3.45 12.25
CA ALA A 58 -18.86 4.73 12.32
C ALA A 58 -18.53 5.76 11.22
N PHE A 59 -17.43 5.59 10.48
CA PHE A 59 -16.97 6.53 9.44
C PHE A 59 -17.00 5.96 8.03
N VAL A 60 -17.51 4.74 7.87
CA VAL A 60 -17.59 4.10 6.56
C VAL A 60 -19.01 4.24 6.06
N SER A 61 -19.21 5.16 5.11
CA SER A 61 -20.48 5.29 4.43
C SER A 61 -20.78 4.03 3.63
N CYS A 62 -22.00 3.50 3.80
CA CYS A 62 -22.58 2.44 3.01
C CYS A 62 -24.07 2.78 2.85
N HIS A 63 -24.47 2.96 1.59
CA HIS A 63 -25.79 3.33 1.04
C HIS A 63 -26.67 4.31 1.85
#